data_AF-A0A2B7X380-F1
#
_entry.id   AF-A0A2B7X380-F1
#
_cell.length_a   1.000
_cell.length_b   1.000
_cell.length_c   1.000
_cell.angle_alpha   90.00
_cell.angle_beta   90.00
_cell.angle_gamma   90.00
#
_symmetry.space_group_name_H-M   'P 1'
#
loop_
_entity.id
_entity.type
_entity.pdbx_description
1 polymer ?
#
loop_
_entity_poly.entity_id
_entity_poly.type
_entity_poly.pdbx_seq_one_letter_code
_entity_poly.pdbx_strand_id
1 'polypeptide(L)'
;MTNQYSGSIDLIDRERQWIGLEPSSYKLHHHHNNVFLLRARPATMAGPNPNLTLDPALQKYYELNVNRYKYFRWTPRTVWISFCYMALVPGVLAYVGYKTDGKFEFRGKRRGDTIVEW
;
A
#
# COMPACT_ATOMS: atom_id res chain seq x y z
N MET A 1 16.22 51.57 -24.80
CA MET A 1 17.20 50.48 -24.65
C MET A 1 16.41 49.21 -24.39
N THR A 2 16.14 48.43 -25.45
CA THR A 2 15.41 47.17 -25.33
C THR A 2 16.33 46.14 -24.67
N ASN A 3 15.90 45.63 -23.52
CA ASN A 3 16.65 44.67 -22.72
C ASN A 3 16.92 43.40 -23.55
N GLN A 4 18.18 43.07 -23.79
CA GLN A 4 18.58 41.82 -24.46
C GLN A 4 18.14 40.55 -23.71
N TYR A 5 17.61 40.71 -22.49
CA TYR A 5 17.06 39.66 -21.65
C TYR A 5 15.57 39.34 -21.89
N SER A 6 14.85 40.11 -22.73
CA SER A 6 13.41 39.87 -22.97
C SER A 6 13.15 38.62 -23.81
N GLY A 7 14.02 38.30 -24.78
CA GLY A 7 13.81 37.13 -25.64
C GLY A 7 14.13 35.80 -24.96
N SER A 8 15.00 35.79 -23.94
CA SER A 8 15.39 34.56 -23.24
C SER A 8 14.36 34.12 -22.21
N ILE A 9 13.68 35.06 -21.52
CA ILE A 9 12.57 34.75 -20.60
C ILE A 9 11.39 34.12 -21.34
N ASP A 10 11.03 34.61 -22.52
CA ASP A 10 9.90 34.10 -23.30
C ASP A 10 10.14 32.66 -23.79
N LEU A 11 11.39 32.32 -24.12
CA LEU A 11 11.78 30.96 -24.50
C LEU A 11 11.76 30.01 -23.30
N ILE A 12 12.26 30.47 -22.16
CA ILE A 12 12.24 29.71 -20.90
C ILE A 12 10.80 29.46 -20.43
N ASP A 13 9.92 30.44 -20.57
CA ASP A 13 8.51 30.30 -20.20
C ASP A 13 7.76 29.38 -21.18
N ARG A 14 8.06 29.45 -22.48
CA ARG A 14 7.51 28.55 -23.50
C ARG A 14 7.92 27.09 -23.23
N GLU A 15 9.19 26.81 -22.94
CA GLU A 15 9.66 25.45 -22.62
C GLU A 15 9.04 24.91 -21.33
N ARG A 16 8.68 25.79 -20.38
CA ARG A 16 8.11 25.41 -19.08
C ARG A 16 6.60 25.12 -19.12
N GLN A 17 5.87 25.66 -20.10
CA GLN A 17 4.47 25.29 -20.34
C GLN A 17 4.31 23.82 -20.73
N TRP A 18 5.27 23.24 -21.47
CA TRP A 18 5.23 21.83 -21.87
C TRP A 18 5.38 20.85 -20.68
N ILE A 19 6.00 21.28 -19.58
CA ILE A 19 6.17 20.49 -18.35
C ILE A 19 5.10 20.77 -17.29
N GLY A 20 4.09 21.59 -17.61
CA GLY A 20 2.93 21.86 -16.74
C GLY A 20 3.24 22.62 -15.45
N LEU A 21 4.34 23.39 -15.40
CA LEU A 21 4.66 24.24 -14.25
C LEU A 21 4.02 25.62 -14.40
N GLU A 22 3.08 25.97 -13.51
CA GLU A 22 2.44 27.28 -13.45
C GLU A 22 3.46 28.42 -13.18
N PRO A 23 3.39 29.57 -13.88
CA PRO A 23 4.34 30.68 -13.76
C PRO A 23 4.52 31.24 -12.34
N SER A 24 3.47 31.12 -11.50
CA SER A 24 3.49 31.59 -10.10
C SER A 24 4.41 30.78 -9.18
N SER A 25 4.96 29.65 -9.64
CA SER A 25 5.74 28.72 -8.81
C SER A 25 7.24 29.03 -8.76
N TYR A 26 7.72 30.03 -9.50
CA TYR A 26 9.12 30.47 -9.47
C TYR A 26 9.21 31.98 -9.44
N LYS A 27 10.10 32.52 -8.60
CA LYS A 27 10.42 33.94 -8.57
C LYS A 27 11.84 34.11 -9.08
N LEU A 28 11.98 34.77 -10.22
CA LEU A 28 13.29 35.12 -10.76
C LEU A 28 13.89 36.25 -9.90
N HIS A 29 15.05 35.99 -9.30
CA HIS A 29 15.81 36.99 -8.56
C HIS A 29 16.99 37.45 -9.40
N HIS A 30 17.06 38.77 -9.66
CA HIS A 30 18.13 39.39 -10.43
C HIS A 30 19.13 40.05 -9.46
N HIS A 31 20.36 39.54 -9.41
CA HIS A 31 21.45 40.17 -8.67
C HIS A 31 22.61 40.45 -9.62
N HIS A 32 22.90 41.74 -9.87
CA HIS A 32 24.08 42.27 -10.58
C HIS A 32 24.79 41.28 -11.52
N ASN A 33 24.05 40.79 -12.52
CA ASN A 33 24.47 39.93 -13.64
C ASN A 33 24.29 38.41 -13.52
N ASN A 34 23.68 37.88 -12.45
CA ASN A 34 23.35 36.45 -12.31
C ASN A 34 21.84 36.21 -12.14
N VAL A 35 21.31 35.21 -12.83
CA VAL A 35 19.91 34.73 -12.70
C VAL A 35 19.91 33.41 -11.93
N PHE A 36 19.31 33.40 -10.74
CA PHE A 36 19.21 32.20 -9.90
C PHE A 36 17.75 31.73 -9.82
N LEU A 37 17.51 30.45 -10.10
CA LEU A 37 16.19 29.82 -9.99
C LEU A 37 15.99 29.29 -8.57
N LEU A 38 15.21 30.00 -7.75
CA LEU A 38 14.67 29.41 -6.53
C LEU A 38 13.52 28.47 -6.93
N ARG A 39 13.78 27.16 -6.95
CA ARG A 39 12.72 26.15 -7.07
C ARG A 39 11.82 26.29 -5.85
N ALA A 40 10.56 26.70 -6.02
CA ALA A 40 9.59 26.55 -4.95
C ALA A 40 9.52 25.07 -4.56
N ARG A 41 9.60 24.80 -3.26
CA ARG A 41 9.40 23.43 -2.77
C ARG A 41 8.02 22.96 -3.21
N PRO A 42 7.87 21.72 -3.70
CA PRO A 42 6.55 21.21 -4.07
C PRO A 42 5.63 21.35 -2.86
N ALA A 43 4.56 22.13 -3.01
CA ALA A 43 3.55 22.27 -1.98
C ALA A 43 2.78 20.95 -1.93
N THR A 44 2.99 20.15 -0.88
CA THR A 44 2.17 18.98 -0.62
C THR A 44 0.77 19.47 -0.23
N MET A 45 -0.26 18.97 -0.91
CA MET A 45 -1.67 19.42 -0.81
C MET A 45 -2.34 19.18 0.56
N ALA A 46 -1.60 18.75 1.57
CA ALA A 46 -2.05 18.68 2.94
C ALA A 46 -1.04 19.43 3.81
N GLY A 47 -1.42 20.63 4.25
CA GLY A 47 -0.72 21.31 5.34
C GLY A 47 -0.89 20.51 6.64
N PRO A 48 -0.01 20.70 7.64
CA PRO A 48 -0.17 20.07 8.95
C PRO A 48 -1.56 20.41 9.51
N ASN A 49 -2.43 19.40 9.64
CA ASN A 49 -3.75 19.58 10.23
C ASN A 49 -3.59 19.61 11.76
N PRO A 50 -3.81 20.75 12.44
CA PRO A 50 -3.62 20.86 13.88
C PRO A 50 -4.58 19.97 14.68
N ASN A 51 -5.68 19.52 14.06
CA ASN A 51 -6.69 18.67 14.67
C ASN A 51 -6.34 17.18 14.63
N LEU A 52 -5.29 16.79 13.89
CA LEU A 52 -4.81 15.41 13.82
C LEU A 52 -3.48 15.31 14.60
N THR A 53 -3.58 15.39 15.93
CA THR A 53 -2.44 15.15 16.81
C THR A 53 -2.18 13.65 16.85
N LEU A 54 -1.23 13.19 16.05
CA LEU A 54 -0.81 11.79 16.04
C LEU A 54 -0.05 11.49 17.33
N ASP A 55 -0.63 10.63 18.17
CA ASP A 55 0.07 10.13 19.34
C ASP A 55 1.27 9.28 18.88
N PRO A 56 2.50 9.60 19.30
CA PRO A 56 3.69 8.85 18.92
C PRO A 56 3.62 7.38 19.34
N ALA A 57 2.87 7.03 20.41
CA ALA A 57 2.74 5.64 20.82
C ALA A 57 1.83 4.85 19.86
N LEU A 58 0.66 5.39 19.52
CA LEU A 58 -0.23 4.79 18.51
C LEU A 58 0.45 4.65 17.15
N GLN A 59 1.18 5.67 16.71
CA GLN A 59 1.88 5.61 15.42
C GLN A 59 2.93 4.49 15.37
N LYS A 60 3.73 4.34 16.44
CA LYS A 60 4.66 3.21 16.57
C LYS A 60 3.95 1.86 16.56
N TYR A 61 2.80 1.73 17.24
CA TYR A 61 2.04 0.49 17.23
C TYR A 61 1.57 0.11 15.81
N TYR A 62 1.03 1.07 15.04
CA TYR A 62 0.65 0.82 13.66
C TYR A 62 1.85 0.41 12.81
N GLU A 63 2.97 1.09 12.97
CA GLU A 63 4.22 0.77 12.26
C GLU A 63 4.73 -0.64 12.60
N LEU A 64 4.64 -1.09 13.86
CA LEU A 64 5.02 -2.44 14.27
C LEU A 64 4.13 -3.52 13.63
N ASN A 65 2.83 -3.24 13.46
CA ASN A 65 1.91 -4.16 12.81
C ASN A 65 2.19 -4.28 11.31
N VAL A 66 2.35 -3.15 10.62
CA VAL A 66 2.66 -3.11 9.18
C VAL A 66 4.02 -3.76 8.89
N ASN A 67 5.03 -3.49 9.73
CA ASN A 67 6.38 -4.01 9.53
C ASN A 67 6.63 -5.40 10.15
N ARG A 68 5.59 -6.09 10.65
CA ARG A 68 5.74 -7.36 11.38
C ARG A 68 6.51 -8.43 10.58
N TYR A 69 6.29 -8.48 9.26
CA TYR A 69 6.96 -9.43 8.38
C TYR A 69 8.49 -9.25 8.34
N LYS A 70 9.00 -8.02 8.56
CA LYS A 70 10.44 -7.73 8.55
C LYS A 70 11.17 -8.38 9.72
N TYR A 71 10.49 -8.49 10.86
CA TYR A 71 11.06 -9.04 12.11
C TYR A 71 10.67 -10.49 12.34
N PHE A 72 10.01 -11.13 11.36
CA PHE A 72 9.59 -12.52 11.48
C PHE A 72 10.79 -13.48 11.48
N ARG A 73 10.70 -14.53 12.30
CA ARG A 73 11.72 -15.58 12.43
C ARG A 73 11.06 -16.95 12.40
N TRP A 74 11.68 -17.88 11.68
CA TRP A 74 11.33 -19.28 11.75
C TRP A 74 11.85 -19.90 13.05
N THR A 75 10.95 -20.04 14.01
CA THR A 75 11.20 -20.74 15.26
C THR A 75 10.45 -22.07 15.23
N PRO A 76 10.89 -23.11 15.96
CA PRO A 76 10.20 -24.40 15.95
C PRO A 76 8.69 -24.29 16.24
N ARG A 77 8.31 -23.37 17.13
CA ARG A 77 6.91 -23.06 17.44
C ARG A 77 6.16 -22.46 16.23
N THR A 78 6.73 -21.45 15.56
CA THR A 78 6.06 -20.82 14.42
C THR A 78 5.97 -21.75 13.22
N VAL A 79 7.00 -22.55 12.96
CA VAL A 79 7.00 -23.60 11.92
C VAL A 79 5.86 -24.58 12.16
N TRP A 80 5.72 -25.10 13.39
CA TRP A 80 4.67 -26.07 13.72
C TRP A 80 3.28 -25.50 13.51
N ILE A 81 3.03 -24.26 13.98
CA ILE A 81 1.75 -23.58 13.80
C ILE A 81 1.44 -23.39 12.31
N SER A 82 2.38 -22.85 11.53
CA SER A 82 2.20 -22.65 10.09
C SER A 82 1.91 -23.96 9.36
N PHE A 83 2.61 -25.05 9.70
CA PHE A 83 2.37 -26.37 9.14
C PHE A 83 0.97 -26.90 9.49
N CYS A 84 0.55 -26.79 10.75
CA CYS A 84 -0.77 -27.24 11.18
C CYS A 84 -1.88 -26.54 10.39
N TYR A 85 -1.81 -25.22 10.24
CA TYR A 85 -2.87 -24.45 9.59
C TYR A 85 -2.85 -24.50 8.07
N MET A 86 -1.67 -24.62 7.43
CA MET A 86 -1.60 -24.66 5.97
C MET A 86 -1.66 -26.07 5.38
N ALA A 87 -1.21 -27.09 6.11
CA ALA A 87 -1.14 -28.46 5.59
C ALA A 87 -2.05 -29.42 6.35
N LEU A 88 -1.92 -29.51 7.68
CA LEU A 88 -2.63 -30.52 8.47
C LEU A 88 -4.15 -30.29 8.44
N VAL A 89 -4.62 -29.09 8.78
CA VAL A 89 -6.06 -28.81 8.85
C VAL A 89 -6.73 -28.93 7.48
N PRO A 90 -6.24 -28.26 6.40
CA PRO A 90 -6.81 -28.44 5.07
C PRO A 90 -6.67 -29.89 4.56
N GLY A 91 -5.56 -30.57 4.86
CA GLY A 91 -5.33 -31.96 4.44
C GLY A 91 -6.29 -32.95 5.10
N VAL A 92 -6.56 -32.81 6.40
CA VAL A 92 -7.55 -33.62 7.10
C VAL A 92 -8.95 -33.34 6.56
N LEU A 93 -9.30 -32.07 6.36
CA LEU A 93 -10.60 -31.70 5.80
C LEU A 93 -10.80 -32.25 4.38
N ALA A 94 -9.78 -32.12 3.53
CA ALA A 94 -9.81 -32.68 2.18
C ALA A 94 -9.96 -34.21 2.22
N TYR A 95 -9.17 -34.89 3.05
CA TYR A 95 -9.25 -36.35 3.20
C TYR A 95 -10.65 -36.80 3.65
N VAL A 96 -11.20 -36.18 4.70
CA VAL A 96 -12.54 -36.49 5.18
C VAL A 96 -13.56 -36.20 4.08
N GLY A 97 -13.51 -35.01 3.47
CA GLY A 97 -14.39 -34.62 2.38
C GLY A 97 -14.41 -35.64 1.25
N TYR A 98 -13.25 -35.98 0.68
CA TYR A 98 -13.15 -36.99 -0.38
C TYR A 98 -13.60 -38.38 0.06
N LYS A 99 -13.42 -38.74 1.33
CA LYS A 99 -13.85 -40.03 1.83
C LYS A 99 -15.33 -40.07 2.21
N THR A 100 -15.98 -38.96 2.47
CA THR A 100 -17.41 -38.91 2.83
C THR A 100 -18.30 -38.47 1.68
N ASP A 101 -17.72 -37.91 0.63
CA ASP A 101 -18.45 -37.48 -0.56
C ASP A 101 -19.20 -38.66 -1.19
N GLY A 102 -20.49 -38.45 -1.47
CA GLY A 102 -21.39 -39.47 -2.01
C GLY A 102 -21.71 -40.66 -1.09
N LYS A 103 -21.17 -40.73 0.14
CA LYS A 103 -21.38 -41.90 1.02
C LYS A 103 -22.63 -41.86 1.87
N PHE A 104 -23.29 -40.71 1.99
CA PHE A 104 -24.42 -40.56 2.90
C PHE A 104 -25.60 -39.91 2.15
N GLU A 105 -26.67 -40.67 1.92
CA GLU A 105 -27.95 -40.13 1.45
C GLU A 105 -28.99 -40.19 2.56
N PHE A 106 -29.41 -39.01 3.00
CA PHE A 106 -30.43 -38.85 4.05
C PHE A 106 -31.85 -38.71 3.49
N ARG A 107 -32.00 -38.73 2.16
CA ARG A 107 -33.27 -38.40 1.51
C ARG A 107 -34.27 -39.54 1.70
N GLY A 108 -35.36 -39.26 2.41
CA GLY A 108 -36.48 -40.19 2.61
C GLY A 108 -36.22 -41.39 3.54
N LYS A 109 -35.07 -41.46 4.22
CA LYS A 109 -34.72 -42.56 5.14
C LYS A 109 -35.52 -42.51 6.46
N ARG A 110 -35.94 -43.67 6.98
CA ARG A 110 -36.68 -43.81 8.25
C ARG A 110 -35.81 -44.44 9.34
N ARG A 111 -36.33 -44.49 10.58
CA ARG A 111 -35.62 -45.09 11.72
C ARG A 111 -35.35 -46.58 11.45
N GLY A 112 -34.07 -46.95 11.43
CA GLY A 112 -33.62 -48.32 11.16
C GLY A 112 -33.06 -48.55 9.75
N ASP A 113 -33.24 -47.60 8.82
CA ASP A 113 -32.73 -47.73 7.45
C ASP A 113 -31.23 -47.36 7.35
N THR A 114 -30.50 -48.03 6.47
CA THR A 114 -29.08 -47.73 6.22
C THR A 114 -28.94 -46.43 5.44
N ILE A 115 -28.08 -45.53 5.95
CA ILE A 115 -27.80 -44.20 5.38
C ILE A 115 -26.57 -44.23 4.46
N VAL A 116 -25.72 -45.25 4.61
CA VAL A 116 -24.47 -45.39 3.86
C VAL A 116 -24.74 -45.89 2.44
N GLU A 117 -24.14 -45.22 1.47
CA GLU A 117 -24.03 -45.64 0.08
C GLU A 117 -22.61 -46.17 -0.17
N TRP A 118 -22.48 -47.27 -0.92
CA TRP A 118 -21.21 -47.97 -1.14
C TRP A 118 -20.75 -47.91 -2.59
#